data_AF-A0A7X5ZZ85-F1
#
_entry.id   AF-A0A7X5ZZ85-F1
#
_cell.length_a   1.000
_cell.length_b   1.000
_cell.length_c   1.000
_cell.angle_alpha   90.00
_cell.angle_beta   90.00
_cell.angle_gamma   90.00
#
_symmetry.space_group_name_H-M   'P 1'
#
loop_
_entity.id
_entity.type
_entity.pdbx_description
1 polymer ?
#
loop_
_entity_poly.entity_id
_entity_poly.type
_entity_poly.pdbx_seq_one_letter_code
_entity_poly.pdbx_strand_id
1 'polypeptide(L)'
;MLTPRHQALLMTLAGMTVGVVAFGTVVVVNGGNPFATQETPVGIVSPTPSSTPSRSDGLAADGLQYVVQNFGTDDDPASAEVPTGWKSAQGGTRPKFVDPTGAWQLRFDTRGSKQSPDELVKSRERSIDERDLQVLSRDNGTLVYTYVDKSRGPRMGLSRWISLDGGKTSAVEITVGGRPQDEAGLRAVLQHATDTLELPTAPGDDRPN
;
A
#
# COMPACT_ATOMS: atom_id res chain seq x y z
N MET A 1 29.33 11.40 43.10
CA MET A 1 28.88 12.07 41.86
C MET A 1 28.49 11.00 40.86
N LEU A 2 27.19 10.77 40.69
CA LEU A 2 26.59 9.91 39.66
C LEU A 2 25.37 10.66 39.14
N THR A 3 25.41 11.08 37.88
CA THR A 3 24.24 11.59 37.17
C THR A 3 23.67 10.45 36.33
N PRO A 4 22.38 10.10 36.47
CA PRO A 4 21.71 9.31 35.46
C PRO A 4 21.10 10.27 34.43
N ARG A 5 21.72 10.35 33.25
CA ARG A 5 21.04 10.76 32.02
C ARG A 5 20.36 9.52 31.45
N HIS A 6 19.05 9.40 31.61
CA HIS A 6 18.24 8.55 30.75
C HIS A 6 17.40 9.46 29.86
N GLN A 7 17.86 9.58 28.61
CA GLN A 7 17.12 10.22 27.53
C GLN A 7 15.91 9.36 27.17
N ALA A 8 14.79 10.04 26.98
CA ALA A 8 13.51 9.47 26.61
C ALA A 8 13.61 8.68 25.30
N LEU A 9 13.26 7.39 25.35
CA LEU A 9 12.95 6.58 24.19
C LEU A 9 11.54 6.96 23.72
N LEU A 10 11.45 7.87 22.77
CA LEU A 10 10.19 8.18 22.08
C LEU A 10 9.78 6.96 21.24
N MET A 11 8.92 6.12 21.82
CA MET A 11 8.21 5.08 21.08
C MET A 11 7.29 5.74 20.06
N THR A 12 7.68 5.72 18.77
CA THR A 12 6.70 5.91 17.70
C THR A 12 6.06 4.56 17.41
N LEU A 13 5.16 4.16 18.30
CA LEU A 13 4.26 3.03 18.09
C LEU A 13 3.23 3.47 17.03
N ALA A 14 3.49 3.22 15.75
CA ALA A 14 2.48 3.37 14.72
C ALA A 14 1.52 2.17 14.76
N GLY A 15 0.70 2.13 15.82
CA GLY A 15 -0.46 1.26 15.89
C GLY A 15 -1.45 1.63 14.79
N MET A 16 -1.92 0.62 14.05
CA MET A 16 -3.04 0.79 13.12
C MET A 16 -4.31 1.07 13.92
N THR A 17 -4.71 2.34 14.03
CA THR A 17 -6.08 2.71 14.40
C THR A 17 -6.97 2.66 13.15
N VAL A 18 -8.04 1.89 13.25
CA VAL A 18 -9.05 1.66 12.20
C VAL A 18 -10.00 2.85 12.15
N GLY A 19 -10.00 3.58 11.03
CA GLY A 19 -11.06 4.54 10.69
C GLY A 19 -12.18 3.82 9.95
N VAL A 20 -13.32 3.65 10.60
CA VAL A 20 -14.56 3.16 9.99
C VAL A 20 -15.21 4.31 9.21
N VAL A 21 -15.56 4.08 7.95
CA VAL A 21 -16.60 4.86 7.29
C VAL A 21 -17.54 3.91 6.56
N ALA A 22 -18.76 3.78 7.08
CA ALA A 22 -19.86 3.11 6.41
C ALA A 22 -20.47 4.11 5.41
N PHE A 23 -20.57 3.73 4.13
CA PHE A 23 -21.39 4.45 3.17
C PHE A 23 -22.45 3.52 2.58
N GLY A 24 -23.68 4.03 2.60
CA GLY A 24 -24.91 3.33 2.32
C GLY A 24 -25.11 2.97 0.85
N THR A 25 -25.97 1.98 0.66
CA THR A 25 -26.49 1.48 -0.60
C THR A 25 -27.29 2.54 -1.36
N VAL A 26 -26.98 2.75 -2.64
CA VAL A 26 -27.93 3.35 -3.59
C VAL A 26 -28.51 2.21 -4.43
N VAL A 27 -29.82 1.99 -4.29
CA VAL A 27 -30.63 1.19 -5.21
C VAL A 27 -31.11 2.14 -6.30
N VAL A 28 -30.79 1.86 -7.57
CA VAL A 28 -31.43 2.53 -8.71
C VAL A 28 -32.39 1.54 -9.36
N VAL A 29 -33.68 1.84 -9.25
CA VAL A 29 -34.77 1.20 -10.00
C VAL A 29 -34.94 2.00 -11.29
N ASN A 30 -34.71 1.39 -12.46
CA ASN A 30 -35.02 2.03 -13.74
C ASN A 30 -36.37 1.50 -14.24
N GLY A 31 -37.43 2.30 -14.06
CA GLY A 31 -38.73 2.12 -14.69
C GLY A 31 -38.74 2.75 -16.09
N GLY A 32 -39.26 2.03 -17.08
CA GLY A 32 -39.24 2.43 -18.49
C GLY A 32 -40.39 3.32 -18.95
N ASN A 33 -40.31 3.82 -20.19
CA ASN A 33 -41.33 3.68 -21.25
C ASN A 33 -40.81 4.21 -22.63
N PRO A 34 -41.50 4.00 -23.77
CA PRO A 34 -40.89 3.43 -24.97
C PRO A 34 -41.08 4.33 -26.22
N PHE A 35 -40.48 3.91 -27.34
CA PHE A 35 -40.71 4.40 -28.72
C PHE A 35 -40.30 5.85 -29.07
N ALA A 36 -39.08 5.99 -29.62
CA ALA A 36 -38.86 6.80 -30.83
C ALA A 36 -37.58 6.33 -31.55
N THR A 37 -37.74 5.93 -32.81
CA THR A 37 -36.76 5.42 -33.77
C THR A 37 -35.89 6.51 -34.39
N GLN A 38 -34.57 6.30 -34.50
CA GLN A 38 -33.79 6.71 -35.68
C GLN A 38 -32.43 5.99 -35.75
N GLU A 39 -32.17 5.35 -36.89
CA GLU A 39 -30.96 4.60 -37.23
C GLU A 39 -29.76 5.52 -37.49
N THR A 40 -28.65 5.25 -36.81
CA THR A 40 -27.28 5.57 -37.25
C THR A 40 -26.37 4.41 -36.83
N PRO A 41 -25.40 3.98 -37.65
CA PRO A 41 -24.51 2.87 -37.28
C PRO A 41 -23.46 3.39 -36.31
N VAL A 42 -23.79 3.41 -35.02
CA VAL A 42 -22.81 3.55 -33.95
C VAL A 42 -22.12 2.20 -33.77
N GLY A 43 -20.80 2.20 -33.98
CA GLY A 43 -19.95 1.03 -33.78
C GLY A 43 -20.22 0.40 -32.42
N ILE A 44 -20.37 -0.92 -32.43
CA ILE A 44 -20.58 -1.73 -31.23
C ILE A 44 -19.28 -1.70 -30.45
N VAL A 45 -19.06 -0.67 -29.63
CA VAL A 45 -18.19 -0.79 -28.46
C VAL A 45 -18.94 -1.72 -27.52
N SER A 46 -18.62 -3.01 -27.62
CA SER A 46 -18.99 -3.98 -26.59
C SER A 46 -18.47 -3.42 -25.27
N PRO A 47 -19.31 -3.13 -24.27
CA PRO A 47 -18.82 -2.81 -22.96
C PRO A 47 -18.12 -4.06 -22.45
N THR A 48 -16.79 -4.04 -22.37
CA THR A 48 -16.07 -5.03 -21.58
C THR A 48 -16.66 -4.97 -20.18
N PRO A 49 -17.24 -6.08 -19.66
CA PRO A 49 -17.75 -6.06 -18.30
C PRO A 49 -16.56 -5.80 -17.39
N SER A 50 -16.55 -4.64 -16.74
CA SER A 50 -15.68 -4.40 -15.59
C SER A 50 -16.21 -5.28 -14.46
N SER A 51 -15.73 -6.51 -14.41
CA SER A 51 -15.94 -7.39 -13.28
C SER A 51 -15.18 -6.80 -12.12
N THR A 52 -15.87 -6.01 -11.29
CA THR A 52 -15.40 -5.72 -9.94
C THR A 52 -15.05 -7.07 -9.31
N PRO A 53 -13.79 -7.32 -8.94
CA PRO A 53 -13.40 -8.63 -8.42
C PRO A 53 -14.29 -8.95 -7.22
N SER A 54 -15.01 -10.06 -7.29
CA SER A 54 -15.77 -10.54 -6.15
C SER A 54 -14.80 -10.85 -5.03
N ARG A 55 -15.19 -10.54 -3.79
CA ARG A 55 -14.37 -10.78 -2.59
C ARG A 55 -13.88 -12.24 -2.46
N SER A 56 -14.45 -13.21 -3.19
CA SER A 56 -13.98 -14.60 -3.23
C SER A 56 -12.68 -14.82 -4.01
N ASP A 57 -12.44 -13.99 -5.03
CA ASP A 57 -11.34 -14.18 -5.96
C ASP A 57 -10.19 -13.30 -5.47
N GLY A 58 -9.00 -13.88 -5.33
CA GLY A 58 -7.83 -13.12 -4.87
C GLY A 58 -7.53 -11.94 -5.79
N LEU A 59 -6.69 -11.01 -5.34
CA LEU A 59 -6.17 -9.93 -6.20
C LEU A 59 -5.42 -10.52 -7.41
N ALA A 60 -6.00 -10.42 -8.60
CA ALA A 60 -5.42 -10.91 -9.85
C ALA A 60 -4.30 -9.98 -10.33
N ALA A 61 -3.07 -10.50 -10.48
CA ALA A 61 -1.90 -9.70 -10.81
C ALA A 61 -1.92 -9.16 -12.26
N ASP A 62 -2.42 -9.95 -13.20
CA ASP A 62 -2.47 -9.67 -14.64
C ASP A 62 -3.56 -8.68 -15.04
N GLY A 63 -4.57 -8.48 -14.19
CA GLY A 63 -5.63 -7.50 -14.39
C GLY A 63 -5.34 -6.10 -13.85
N LEU A 64 -4.17 -5.87 -13.25
CA LEU A 64 -3.84 -4.58 -12.63
C LEU A 64 -3.39 -3.57 -13.68
N GLN A 65 -4.04 -2.41 -13.67
CA GLN A 65 -3.60 -1.22 -14.38
C GLN A 65 -3.14 -0.19 -13.36
N TYR A 66 -2.25 0.72 -13.74
CA TYR A 66 -1.65 1.66 -12.80
C TYR A 66 -1.73 3.10 -13.29
N VAL A 67 -1.70 4.03 -12.34
CA VAL A 67 -1.63 5.47 -12.60
C VAL A 67 -0.57 6.09 -11.70
N VAL A 68 0.16 7.08 -12.22
CA VAL A 68 1.11 7.85 -11.42
C VAL A 68 0.38 8.62 -10.33
N GLN A 69 0.93 8.57 -9.12
CA GLN A 69 0.51 9.41 -8.00
C GLN A 69 1.71 10.16 -7.45
N ASN A 70 1.52 11.46 -7.24
CA ASN A 70 2.49 12.33 -6.60
C ASN A 70 2.17 12.47 -5.11
N PHE A 71 3.20 12.44 -4.28
CA PHE A 71 3.13 12.55 -2.83
C PHE A 71 4.44 13.11 -2.28
N GLY A 72 4.61 13.11 -0.96
CA GLY A 72 5.75 13.76 -0.30
C GLY A 72 5.43 15.21 0.10
N THR A 73 6.46 16.05 0.10
CA THR A 73 6.37 17.50 0.36
C THR A 73 6.93 18.26 -0.84
N ASP A 74 6.80 19.59 -0.84
CA ASP A 74 7.37 20.42 -1.91
C ASP A 74 8.91 20.32 -1.96
N ASP A 75 9.55 20.16 -0.79
CA ASP A 75 11.02 20.02 -0.68
C ASP A 75 11.52 18.59 -0.96
N ASP A 76 10.68 17.59 -0.68
CA ASP A 76 10.96 16.17 -0.88
C ASP A 76 9.81 15.50 -1.67
N PRO A 77 9.62 15.86 -2.95
CA PRO A 77 8.54 15.28 -3.75
C PRO A 77 8.86 13.82 -4.06
N ALA A 78 7.84 12.98 -4.14
CA ALA A 78 7.97 11.60 -4.57
C ALA A 78 6.82 11.22 -5.48
N SER A 79 7.07 10.27 -6.38
CA SER A 79 6.03 9.71 -7.24
C SER A 79 6.16 8.20 -7.28
N ALA A 80 5.05 7.51 -7.51
CA ALA A 80 5.04 6.09 -7.85
C ALA A 80 3.75 5.76 -8.58
N GLU A 81 3.76 4.68 -9.35
CA GLU A 81 2.52 4.15 -9.92
C GLU A 81 1.75 3.33 -8.89
N VAL A 82 0.44 3.59 -8.79
CA VAL A 82 -0.49 2.85 -7.90
C VAL A 82 -1.61 2.24 -8.72
N PRO A 83 -2.25 1.14 -8.25
CA PRO A 83 -3.35 0.53 -8.98
C PRO A 83 -4.50 1.52 -9.27
N THR A 84 -5.00 1.46 -10.49
CA THR A 84 -6.10 2.30 -10.98
C THR A 84 -7.35 2.10 -10.12
N GLY A 85 -8.00 3.20 -9.77
CA GLY A 85 -9.21 3.18 -8.95
C GLY A 85 -8.97 3.14 -7.44
N TRP A 86 -7.74 2.86 -6.98
CA TRP A 86 -7.40 2.98 -5.56
C TRP A 86 -7.36 4.45 -5.17
N LYS A 87 -7.95 4.78 -4.02
CA LYS A 87 -8.11 6.16 -3.55
C LYS A 87 -7.16 6.44 -2.41
N SER A 88 -6.60 7.65 -2.41
CA SER A 88 -5.80 8.15 -1.30
C SER A 88 -6.70 8.35 -0.07
N ALA A 89 -6.39 7.63 1.00
CA ALA A 89 -6.98 7.76 2.32
C ALA A 89 -6.07 8.58 3.27
N GLN A 90 -4.84 8.86 2.86
CA GLN A 90 -3.85 9.67 3.57
C GLN A 90 -2.83 10.19 2.55
N GLY A 91 -2.38 11.44 2.71
CA GLY A 91 -1.37 12.08 1.84
C GLY A 91 -0.04 12.40 2.56
N GLY A 92 0.73 13.33 1.98
CA GLY A 92 2.02 13.79 2.51
C GLY A 92 3.14 12.77 2.35
N THR A 93 4.04 12.69 3.34
CA THR A 93 5.17 11.75 3.37
C THR A 93 4.80 10.31 3.72
N ARG A 94 3.54 10.06 4.09
CA ARG A 94 3.04 8.71 4.43
C ARG A 94 1.73 8.40 3.71
N PRO A 95 1.69 8.50 2.37
CA PRO A 95 0.44 8.33 1.66
C PRO A 95 -0.05 6.88 1.80
N LYS A 96 -1.37 6.73 1.82
CA LYS A 96 -2.06 5.44 1.87
C LYS A 96 -3.12 5.41 0.78
N PHE A 97 -3.04 4.41 -0.09
CA PHE A 97 -4.01 4.14 -1.14
C PHE A 97 -4.77 2.87 -0.77
N VAL A 98 -6.08 2.90 -0.97
CA VAL A 98 -6.99 1.80 -0.61
C VAL A 98 -7.87 1.51 -1.81
N ASP A 99 -8.09 0.22 -2.10
CA ASP A 99 -8.99 -0.18 -3.16
C ASP A 99 -10.46 0.17 -2.83
N PRO A 100 -11.36 0.22 -3.82
CA PRO A 100 -12.78 0.55 -3.59
C PRO A 100 -13.50 -0.34 -2.56
N THR A 101 -13.05 -1.58 -2.36
CA THR A 101 -13.64 -2.52 -1.40
C THR A 101 -13.05 -2.42 0.01
N GLY A 102 -11.93 -1.72 0.17
CA GLY A 102 -11.18 -1.63 1.44
C GLY A 102 -10.43 -2.91 1.83
N ALA A 103 -10.34 -3.89 0.93
CA ALA A 103 -9.67 -5.15 1.17
C ALA A 103 -8.14 -5.04 1.03
N TRP A 104 -7.68 -4.21 0.09
CA TRP A 104 -6.29 -4.06 -0.29
C TRP A 104 -5.81 -2.63 -0.06
N GLN A 105 -4.55 -2.51 0.36
CA GLN A 105 -3.93 -1.22 0.64
C GLN A 105 -2.47 -1.19 0.22
N LEU A 106 -2.01 -0.02 -0.20
CA LEU A 106 -0.63 0.31 -0.54
C LEU A 106 -0.25 1.57 0.25
N ARG A 107 0.89 1.54 0.91
CA ARG A 107 1.40 2.65 1.72
C ARG A 107 2.85 2.90 1.38
N PHE A 108 3.21 4.18 1.40
CA PHE A 108 4.59 4.62 1.36
C PHE A 108 4.94 5.32 2.68
N ASP A 109 6.19 5.29 3.09
CA ASP A 109 6.78 6.17 4.10
C ASP A 109 8.10 6.70 3.56
N THR A 110 8.12 7.98 3.17
CA THR A 110 9.26 8.63 2.51
C THR A 110 10.16 9.40 3.47
N ARG A 111 9.97 9.25 4.78
CA ARG A 111 10.76 9.99 5.78
C ARG A 111 12.15 9.40 6.01
N GLY A 112 12.41 8.22 5.45
CA GLY A 112 13.62 7.45 5.67
C GLY A 112 13.81 6.97 7.11
N SER A 113 14.95 6.31 7.33
CA SER A 113 15.41 5.79 8.61
C SER A 113 16.92 5.62 8.59
N LYS A 114 17.56 5.91 9.72
CA LYS A 114 18.99 5.66 9.94
C LYS A 114 19.36 4.17 10.04
N GLN A 115 18.36 3.30 10.11
CA GLN A 115 18.55 1.86 10.15
C GLN A 115 18.66 1.28 8.74
N SER A 116 19.44 0.23 8.58
CA SER A 116 19.50 -0.49 7.31
C SER A 116 18.18 -1.23 7.03
N PRO A 117 17.89 -1.57 5.76
CA PRO A 117 16.74 -2.41 5.42
C PRO A 117 16.67 -3.71 6.23
N ASP A 118 17.80 -4.39 6.47
CA ASP A 118 17.83 -5.64 7.24
C ASP A 118 17.51 -5.44 8.72
N GLU A 119 17.95 -4.33 9.31
CA GLU A 119 17.60 -3.94 10.67
C GLU A 119 16.11 -3.62 10.79
N LEU A 120 15.55 -2.94 9.78
CA LEU A 120 14.13 -2.61 9.72
C LEU A 120 13.25 -3.83 9.54
N VAL A 121 13.64 -4.81 8.71
CA VAL A 121 12.97 -6.12 8.61
C VAL A 121 12.87 -6.77 9.99
N LYS A 122 14.00 -6.88 10.70
CA LYS A 122 14.06 -7.48 12.05
C LYS A 122 13.29 -6.68 13.10
N SER A 123 13.29 -5.34 12.99
CA SER A 123 12.56 -4.45 13.88
C SER A 123 11.05 -4.60 13.66
N ARG A 124 10.62 -4.59 12.40
CA ARG A 124 9.22 -4.71 12.00
C ARG A 124 8.63 -6.03 12.46
N GLU A 125 9.32 -7.13 12.21
CA GLU A 125 8.91 -8.46 12.69
C GLU A 125 8.63 -8.45 14.20
N ARG A 126 9.57 -7.94 15.00
CA ARG A 126 9.42 -7.86 16.46
C ARG A 126 8.30 -6.92 16.92
N SER A 127 7.92 -5.95 16.08
CA SER A 127 6.86 -4.98 16.39
C SER A 127 5.45 -5.49 16.10
N ILE A 128 5.31 -6.59 15.35
CA ILE A 128 4.00 -7.12 14.99
C ILE A 128 3.47 -7.94 16.17
N ASP A 129 2.62 -7.30 16.96
CA ASP A 129 1.86 -7.93 18.04
C ASP A 129 0.48 -8.35 17.53
N GLU A 130 0.47 -9.39 16.70
CA GLU A 130 -0.75 -9.97 16.13
C GLU A 130 -0.81 -11.47 16.39
N ARG A 131 -2.03 -12.00 16.45
CA ARG A 131 -2.23 -13.43 16.66
C ARG A 131 -1.75 -14.24 15.46
N ASP A 132 -1.18 -15.40 15.74
CA ASP A 132 -0.81 -16.39 14.74
C ASP A 132 0.10 -15.81 13.64
N LEU A 133 1.03 -14.92 14.03
CA LEU A 133 2.04 -14.35 13.14
C LEU A 133 2.89 -15.46 12.53
N GLN A 134 2.98 -15.48 11.20
CA GLN A 134 3.87 -16.34 10.45
C GLN A 134 4.70 -15.49 9.49
N VAL A 135 6.01 -15.57 9.60
CA VAL A 135 6.92 -14.93 8.65
C VAL A 135 7.24 -15.92 7.54
N LEU A 136 6.88 -15.57 6.31
CA LEU A 136 7.05 -16.40 5.13
C LEU A 136 8.40 -16.16 4.46
N SER A 137 8.89 -14.91 4.45
CA SER A 137 10.19 -14.57 3.86
C SER A 137 10.80 -13.30 4.46
N ARG A 138 12.14 -13.26 4.44
CA ARG A 138 13.00 -12.11 4.77
C ARG A 138 14.11 -12.07 3.73
N ASP A 139 13.92 -11.29 2.68
CA ASP A 139 14.90 -11.23 1.58
C ASP A 139 14.97 -9.83 0.98
N ASN A 140 16.18 -9.38 0.62
CA ASN A 140 16.45 -8.10 -0.04
C ASN A 140 15.66 -6.93 0.56
N GLY A 141 15.79 -6.72 1.87
CA GLY A 141 15.07 -5.66 2.57
C GLY A 141 13.54 -5.81 2.55
N THR A 142 13.01 -7.02 2.32
CA THR A 142 11.57 -7.30 2.23
C THR A 142 11.15 -8.30 3.30
N LEU A 143 10.09 -7.99 4.02
CA LEU A 143 9.41 -8.86 4.98
C LEU A 143 8.05 -9.27 4.41
N VAL A 144 7.80 -10.58 4.29
CA VAL A 144 6.49 -11.14 3.91
C VAL A 144 5.95 -11.95 5.07
N TYR A 145 4.72 -11.66 5.49
CA TYR A 145 4.15 -12.27 6.68
C TYR A 145 2.62 -12.35 6.62
N THR A 146 2.07 -13.29 7.37
CA THR A 146 0.63 -13.42 7.62
C THR A 146 0.33 -13.38 9.10
N TYR A 147 -0.89 -12.99 9.45
CA TYR A 147 -1.38 -12.97 10.83
C TYR A 147 -2.91 -13.04 10.85
N VAL A 148 -3.50 -13.22 12.02
CA VAL A 148 -4.96 -13.17 12.21
C VAL A 148 -5.31 -11.87 12.94
N ASP A 149 -5.92 -10.95 12.20
CA ASP A 149 -6.46 -9.72 12.75
C ASP A 149 -7.73 -10.03 13.56
N LYS A 150 -7.84 -9.46 14.76
CA LYS A 150 -8.95 -9.70 15.70
C LYS A 150 -10.34 -9.42 15.10
N SER A 151 -10.43 -8.48 14.16
CA SER A 151 -11.69 -8.00 13.58
C SER A 151 -11.88 -8.41 12.12
N ARG A 152 -10.78 -8.56 11.38
CA ARG A 152 -10.78 -8.75 9.93
C ARG A 152 -10.45 -10.17 9.48
N GLY A 153 -10.05 -11.06 10.40
CA GLY A 153 -9.65 -12.43 10.08
C GLY A 153 -8.23 -12.52 9.51
N PRO A 154 -7.92 -13.57 8.72
CA PRO A 154 -6.59 -13.78 8.16
C PRO A 154 -6.14 -12.62 7.27
N ARG A 155 -4.91 -12.15 7.49
CA ARG A 155 -4.29 -11.02 6.79
C ARG A 155 -2.88 -11.35 6.35
N MET A 156 -2.45 -10.66 5.30
CA MET A 156 -1.10 -10.73 4.75
C MET A 156 -0.54 -9.30 4.62
N GLY A 157 0.72 -9.13 4.99
CA GLY A 157 1.49 -7.90 4.82
C GLY A 157 2.82 -8.18 4.12
N LEU A 158 3.18 -7.28 3.22
CA LEU A 158 4.48 -7.24 2.57
C LEU A 158 5.06 -5.85 2.78
N SER A 159 6.22 -5.76 3.41
CA SER A 159 6.93 -4.49 3.65
C SER A 159 8.31 -4.57 3.01
N ARG A 160 8.67 -3.57 2.20
CA ARG A 160 9.99 -3.43 1.57
C ARG A 160 10.62 -2.10 1.96
N TRP A 161 11.86 -2.16 2.44
CA TRP A 161 12.70 -1.00 2.73
C TRP A 161 13.72 -0.83 1.64
N ILE A 162 13.74 0.36 1.04
CA ILE A 162 14.59 0.72 -0.10
C ILE A 162 15.69 1.65 0.40
N SER A 163 16.93 1.34 0.04
CA SER A 163 18.11 2.15 0.33
C SER A 163 18.61 2.82 -0.95
N LEU A 164 19.06 4.07 -0.83
CA LEU A 164 19.74 4.80 -1.90
C LEU A 164 21.26 4.88 -1.70
N ASP A 165 21.75 4.50 -0.52
CA ASP A 165 23.15 4.67 -0.08
C ASP A 165 23.92 3.35 0.02
N GLY A 166 23.48 2.32 -0.72
CA GLY A 166 24.10 1.00 -0.74
C GLY A 166 23.80 0.15 0.49
N GLY A 167 22.68 0.40 1.16
CA GLY A 167 22.13 -0.44 2.23
C GLY A 167 22.45 0.00 3.65
N LYS A 168 23.03 1.19 3.85
CA LYS A 168 23.39 1.68 5.20
C LYS A 168 22.19 2.30 5.91
N THR A 169 21.36 3.02 5.14
CA THR A 169 20.11 3.62 5.60
C THR A 169 18.95 3.17 4.70
N SER A 170 17.73 3.45 5.12
CA SER A 170 16.54 3.25 4.29
C SER A 170 15.96 4.62 3.95
N ALA A 171 15.72 4.88 2.67
CA ALA A 171 15.09 6.11 2.20
C ALA A 171 13.55 5.99 2.22
N VAL A 172 13.03 4.82 1.84
CA VAL A 172 11.58 4.60 1.70
C VAL A 172 11.18 3.24 2.24
N GLU A 173 10.03 3.18 2.90
CA GLU A 173 9.28 1.95 3.12
C GLU A 173 8.07 1.91 2.18
N ILE A 174 7.87 0.78 1.50
CA ILE A 174 6.63 0.46 0.77
C ILE A 174 5.97 -0.72 1.47
N THR A 175 4.71 -0.57 1.86
CA THR A 175 3.93 -1.65 2.49
C THR A 175 2.65 -1.91 1.72
N VAL A 176 2.43 -3.16 1.32
CA VAL A 176 1.19 -3.65 0.69
C VAL A 176 0.50 -4.62 1.64
N GLY A 177 -0.82 -4.56 1.74
CA GLY A 177 -1.60 -5.42 2.63
C GLY A 177 -2.89 -5.90 2.00
N GLY A 178 -3.27 -7.13 2.35
CA GLY A 178 -4.47 -7.81 1.86
C GLY A 178 -4.79 -9.04 2.69
N ARG A 179 -5.23 -10.11 2.04
CA ARG A 179 -5.49 -11.42 2.63
C ARG A 179 -4.52 -12.46 2.04
N PRO A 180 -4.33 -13.63 2.68
CA PRO A 180 -3.42 -14.65 2.17
C PRO A 180 -3.69 -15.09 0.72
N GLN A 181 -4.96 -15.19 0.30
CA GLN A 181 -5.30 -15.56 -1.08
C GLN A 181 -4.92 -14.49 -2.14
N ASP A 182 -4.56 -13.28 -1.71
CA ASP A 182 -4.23 -12.16 -2.60
C ASP A 182 -2.72 -12.10 -2.91
N GLU A 183 -1.90 -13.02 -2.37
CA GLU A 183 -0.43 -12.94 -2.36
C GLU A 183 0.18 -12.55 -3.72
N ALA A 184 -0.23 -13.22 -4.80
CA ALA A 184 0.31 -12.97 -6.13
C ALA A 184 0.07 -11.51 -6.58
N GLY A 185 -1.14 -11.00 -6.41
CA GLY A 185 -1.47 -9.62 -6.70
C GLY A 185 -0.75 -8.63 -5.77
N LEU A 186 -0.64 -8.94 -4.47
CA LEU A 186 0.07 -8.06 -3.53
C LEU A 186 1.56 -7.94 -3.87
N ARG A 187 2.19 -9.05 -4.29
CA ARG A 187 3.58 -9.06 -4.77
C ARG A 187 3.73 -8.23 -6.04
N ALA A 188 2.80 -8.37 -7.00
CA ALA A 188 2.81 -7.58 -8.23
C ALA A 188 2.67 -6.07 -7.94
N VAL A 189 1.75 -5.68 -7.04
CA VAL A 189 1.61 -4.27 -6.60
C VAL A 189 2.90 -3.76 -5.94
N LEU A 190 3.49 -4.53 -5.03
CA LEU A 190 4.72 -4.11 -4.35
C LEU A 190 5.88 -3.96 -5.34
N GLN A 191 6.05 -4.92 -6.24
CA GLN A 191 7.10 -4.89 -7.25
C GLN A 191 6.94 -3.68 -8.16
N HIS A 192 5.74 -3.48 -8.73
CA HIS A 192 5.47 -2.37 -9.64
C HIS A 192 5.64 -1.00 -8.96
N ALA A 193 5.16 -0.84 -7.73
CA ALA A 193 5.35 0.36 -6.94
C ALA A 193 6.83 0.62 -6.60
N THR A 194 7.63 -0.44 -6.47
CA THR A 194 9.08 -0.33 -6.27
C THR A 194 9.78 0.12 -7.55
N ASP A 195 9.42 -0.48 -8.69
CA ASP A 195 10.07 -0.24 -9.98
C ASP A 195 9.77 1.14 -10.56
N THR A 196 8.62 1.71 -10.19
CA THR A 196 8.15 3.03 -10.65
C THR A 196 8.35 4.14 -9.60
N LEU A 197 8.95 3.83 -8.45
CA LEU A 197 9.21 4.82 -7.42
C LEU A 197 10.25 5.83 -7.92
N GLU A 198 9.85 7.09 -7.97
CA GLU A 198 10.75 8.21 -8.23
C GLU A 198 10.94 9.02 -6.96
N LEU A 199 12.21 9.27 -6.62
CA LEU A 199 12.64 10.12 -5.53
C LEU A 199 13.57 11.19 -6.09
N PRO A 200 13.67 12.38 -5.46
CA PRO A 200 14.59 13.41 -5.90
C PRO A 200 16.00 12.93 -5.59
N THR A 201 16.75 12.50 -6.58
CA THR A 201 18.16 12.15 -6.40
C THR A 201 19.01 13.43 -6.48
N ALA A 202 19.21 14.10 -5.35
CA ALA A 202 20.29 15.07 -5.24
C ALA A 202 21.64 14.33 -5.14
N PRO A 203 22.75 14.84 -5.70
CA PRO A 203 24.08 14.31 -5.43
C PRO A 203 24.36 14.37 -3.91
N GLY A 204 24.49 13.21 -3.26
CA GLY A 204 24.62 13.12 -1.80
C GLY A 204 23.30 13.11 -1.03
N ASP A 205 22.19 12.74 -1.68
CA ASP A 205 20.93 12.41 -0.98
C ASP A 205 21.12 11.15 -0.11
N ASP A 206 21.60 11.38 1.10
CA ASP A 206 21.82 10.34 2.12
C ASP A 206 20.58 10.12 3.01
N ARG A 207 19.42 10.75 2.69
CA ARG A 207 18.32 11.08 3.62
C ARG A 207 18.12 10.11 4.81
N PRO A 208 18.42 10.62 6.01
CA PRO A 208 17.69 10.33 7.23
C PRO A 208 17.25 11.64 7.90
N ASN A 209 15.95 11.88 8.05
CA ASN A 209 15.47 12.92 8.96
C ASN A 209 15.82 12.58 10.43
#